data_AF-A0A5S5BJQ2-F1
#
_entry.id   AF-A0A5S5BJQ2-F1
#
_cell.length_a   1.000
_cell.length_b   1.000
_cell.length_c   1.000
_cell.angle_alpha   90.00
_cell.angle_beta   90.00
_cell.angle_gamma   90.00
#
_symmetry.space_group_name_H-M   'P 1'
#
loop_
_entity.id
_entity.type
_entity.pdbx_description
1 polymer ?
#
loop_
_entity_poly.entity_id
_entity_poly.type
_entity_poly.pdbx_seq_one_letter_code
_entity_poly.pdbx_strand_id
1 'polypeptide(L)' 'MIKLNESAAAVLAEVDGARTVGAIVADLQARFPDAEGIEEDIVAFLEVAVERFWIELR' A
#
# COMPACT_ATOMS: atom_id res chain seq x y z
N MET A 1 3.12 -13.27 10.91
CA MET A 1 4.39 -12.82 10.32
C MET A 1 4.05 -12.33 8.91
N ILE A 2 3.92 -11.02 8.70
CA ILE A 2 3.57 -10.48 7.38
C ILE A 2 4.82 -10.63 6.51
N LYS A 3 4.78 -11.50 5.50
CA LYS A 3 5.80 -11.51 4.46
C LYS A 3 5.56 -10.25 3.63
N LEU A 4 6.35 -9.21 3.84
CA LEU A 4 6.50 -8.15 2.84
C LEU A 4 7.03 -8.84 1.57
N ASN A 5 6.14 -9.15 0.65
CA ASN A 5 6.48 -9.41 -0.75
C ASN A 5 7.01 -8.11 -1.39
N GLU A 6 7.70 -8.22 -2.51
CA GLU A 6 8.26 -7.08 -3.27
C GLU A 6 7.21 -5.99 -3.52
N SER A 7 5.95 -6.38 -3.68
CA SER A 7 4.77 -5.52 -3.77
C SER A 7 4.52 -4.68 -2.50
N ALA A 8 4.62 -5.23 -1.30
CA ALA A 8 4.40 -4.50 -0.05
C ALA A 8 5.48 -3.45 0.26
N ALA A 9 6.73 -3.70 -0.14
CA ALA A 9 7.79 -2.69 -0.10
C ALA A 9 7.54 -1.56 -1.10
N ALA A 10 6.97 -1.87 -2.28
CA ALA A 10 6.56 -0.86 -3.25
C ALA A 10 5.45 0.04 -2.69
N VAL A 11 4.49 -0.49 -1.94
CA VAL A 11 3.43 0.32 -1.30
C VAL A 11 4.03 1.39 -0.39
N LEU A 12 4.93 1.03 0.52
CA LEU A 12 5.58 1.99 1.42
C LEU A 12 6.42 3.02 0.66
N ALA A 13 7.05 2.63 -0.44
CA ALA A 13 7.81 3.56 -1.28
C ALA A 13 6.93 4.64 -1.93
N GLU A 14 5.66 4.34 -2.18
CA GLU A 14 4.70 5.30 -2.73
C GLU A 14 4.05 6.20 -1.65
N VAL A 15 4.20 5.89 -0.36
CA VAL A 15 3.72 6.75 0.73
C VAL A 15 4.69 7.92 0.94
N ASP A 16 4.53 8.97 0.13
CA ASP A 16 5.33 10.20 0.16
C ASP A 16 4.71 11.32 1.02
N GLY A 17 3.53 11.08 1.61
CA GLY A 17 2.78 12.06 2.39
C GLY A 17 2.04 13.12 1.55
N ALA A 18 2.08 13.03 0.22
CA ALA A 18 1.37 13.93 -0.70
C ALA A 18 0.23 13.22 -1.43
N ARG A 19 0.35 11.91 -1.67
CA ARG A 19 -0.65 11.12 -2.37
C ARG A 19 -1.72 10.57 -1.43
N THR A 20 -2.95 10.53 -1.94
CA THR A 20 -4.07 9.88 -1.27
C THR A 20 -3.94 8.36 -1.38
N VAL A 21 -4.56 7.63 -0.45
CA VAL A 21 -4.64 6.15 -0.50
C VAL A 21 -5.17 5.67 -1.85
N GLY A 22 -6.22 6.29 -2.38
CA GLY A 22 -6.78 5.93 -3.69
C GLY A 22 -5.81 6.13 -4.85
N ALA A 23 -4.96 7.17 -4.80
CA ALA A 23 -3.94 7.38 -5.82
C ALA A 23 -2.82 6.33 -5.76
N ILE A 24 -2.43 5.91 -4.54
CA ILE A 24 -1.44 4.85 -4.33
C ILE A 24 -1.98 3.50 -4.84
N VAL A 25 -3.24 3.17 -4.50
CA VAL A 25 -3.91 1.96 -4.98
C VAL A 25 -3.97 1.93 -6.51
N ALA A 26 -4.39 3.03 -7.14
CA ALA A 26 -4.49 3.10 -8.61
C ALA A 26 -3.14 2.92 -9.31
N ASP A 27 -2.06 3.52 -8.78
CA ASP A 27 -0.71 3.37 -9.34
C ASP A 27 -0.20 1.93 -9.22
N LEU A 28 -0.43 1.29 -8.07
CA LEU A 28 -0.03 -0.09 -7.83
C LEU A 28 -0.85 -1.09 -8.65
N GLN A 29 -2.17 -0.89 -8.79
CA GLN A 29 -3.01 -1.70 -9.69
C GLN A 29 -2.55 -1.58 -11.14
N ALA A 30 -2.15 -0.39 -11.59
CA ALA A 30 -1.62 -0.19 -12.93
C ALA A 30 -0.25 -0.87 -13.14
N ARG A 31 0.59 -0.94 -12.10
CA ARG A 31 1.90 -1.60 -12.15
C ARG A 31 1.82 -3.12 -12.02
N PHE A 32 0.79 -3.63 -11.37
CA PHE A 32 0.56 -5.05 -11.15
C PHE A 32 -0.84 -5.49 -11.63
N PRO A 33 -1.14 -5.39 -12.94
CA PRO A 33 -2.47 -5.69 -13.47
C PRO A 33 -2.88 -7.16 -13.31
N ASP A 34 -1.90 -8.07 -13.15
CA ASP A 34 -2.14 -9.50 -12.96
C ASP A 34 -2.39 -9.88 -11.48
N ALA A 35 -2.28 -8.91 -10.55
CA ALA A 35 -2.49 -9.13 -9.13
C ALA A 35 -3.97 -8.91 -8.76
N GLU A 36 -4.76 -9.97 -8.89
CA GLU A 36 -6.15 -9.98 -8.47
C GLU A 36 -6.26 -9.75 -6.94
N GLY A 37 -7.13 -8.84 -6.51
CA GLY A 37 -7.32 -8.51 -5.10
C GLY A 37 -6.24 -7.61 -4.46
N ILE A 38 -5.30 -7.09 -5.25
CA ILE A 38 -4.20 -6.24 -4.74
C ILE A 38 -4.70 -5.00 -3.96
N GLU A 39 -5.89 -4.49 -4.28
CA GLU A 39 -6.49 -3.37 -3.56
C GLU A 39 -6.77 -3.70 -2.09
N GLU A 40 -7.40 -4.84 -1.79
CA GLU A 40 -7.67 -5.27 -0.41
C GLU A 40 -6.36 -5.47 0.35
N ASP A 41 -5.35 -6.05 -0.30
CA ASP A 41 -4.02 -6.24 0.28
C ASP A 41 -3.34 -4.90 0.61
N ILE A 42 -3.43 -3.92 -0.29
CA ILE A 42 -2.87 -2.57 -0.07
C ILE A 42 -3.58 -1.88 1.10
N VAL A 43 -4.91 -1.92 1.14
CA VAL A 43 -5.70 -1.29 2.20
C VAL A 43 -5.38 -1.93 3.55
N ALA A 44 -5.42 -3.26 3.65
CA ALA A 44 -5.08 -3.99 4.88
C ALA A 44 -3.64 -3.70 5.32
N PHE A 45 -2.71 -3.56 4.38
CA PHE A 45 -1.34 -3.18 4.68
C PHE A 45 -1.22 -1.76 5.25
N LEU A 46 -1.91 -0.79 4.65
CA LEU A 46 -1.92 0.59 5.13
C LEU A 46 -2.55 0.71 6.53
N GLU A 47 -3.62 -0.05 6.81
CA GLU A 47 -4.20 -0.13 8.15
C GLU A 47 -3.17 -0.60 9.18
N VAL A 48 -2.46 -1.69 8.90
CA VAL A 48 -1.38 -2.18 9.77
C VAL A 48 -0.25 -1.15 9.91
N ALA A 49 0.11 -0.45 8.83
CA ALA A 49 1.15 0.57 8.86
C ALA A 49 0.76 1.75 9.76
N VAL A 50 -0.51 2.15 9.77
CA VAL A 50 -1.04 3.15 10.69
C VAL A 50 -1.06 2.62 12.13
N GLU A 51 -1.57 1.41 12.37
CA GLU A 51 -1.60 0.78 13.70
C GLU A 51 -0.19 0.61 14.32
N ARG A 52 0.81 0.38 13.48
CA ARG A 52 2.23 0.26 13.87
C ARG A 52 2.94 1.61 13.98
N PHE A 53 2.27 2.72 13.70
CA PHE A 53 2.84 4.08 13.65
C PHE A 53 3.99 4.23 12.65
N TRP A 54 3.97 3.49 11.54
CA TRP A 54 4.94 3.64 10.46
C TRP A 54 4.62 4.83 9.56
N ILE A 55 3.32 5.10 9.38
CA ILE A 55 2.79 6.21 8.61
C ILE A 55 1.66 6.88 9.39
N GLU A 56 1.37 8.13 9.07
CA GLU A 56 0.27 8.89 9.65
C GLU A 56 -0.63 9.37 8.51
N LEU A 57 -1.91 9.01 8.54
CA LEU A 57 -2.91 9.56 7.62
C LEU A 57 -3.39 10.89 8.20
N ARG A 58 -3.21 11.99 7.45
CA ARG A 58 -3.65 13.34 7.84
C ARG A 58 -4.80 13.83 6.98
#